data_AF-X6MZG8-F1
#
_entry.id   AF-X6MZG8-F1
#
_cell.length_a   1.000
_cell.length_b   1.000
_cell.length_c   1.000
_cell.angle_alpha   90.00
_cell.angle_beta   90.00
_cell.angle_gamma   90.00
#
_symmetry.space_group_name_H-M   'P 1'
#
loop_
_entity.id
_entity.type
_entity.pdbx_description
1 polymer ?
#
loop_
_entity_poly.entity_id
_entity_poly.type
_entity_poly.pdbx_seq_one_letter_code
_entity_poly.pdbx_strand_id
1 'polypeptide(L)'
;KKKKKKKNKTIEKWSNSCHHELALDQRSLTSLEQVLEWTPGDELNRCSVALKYSKWHNTSVSNVGQSCSSSAPPTRPLVCVCHDMAGGYHFDKWNQGYHYGFEQVQLNGVGQMPLEYTLHFWQYVDVFVYFSHDFITIPPKQWIDVAHRNQTMILGTLITEHAKGSQLSYEISCDDEKREKTVEKLVSMAEYYGFDGYFLNFESHLTPVEYYEDESNKEKAKEKSDKCCLAAKKLVEFVDLLTKALKRKLPHAKVLWYDSISIFDGTVSWQSCLNDHGLSFFNICEFRLFFFFLRICIYCKCRIVIASINVVHAYSGFFTDYHWGKEFPQTSLDYCRNRKFFFFFFF
;
A
#
# COMPACT_ATOMS: atom_id res chain seq x y z
N LYS A 1 13.14 -49.22 18.05
CA LYS A 1 12.13 -48.70 17.08
C LYS A 1 10.86 -48.11 17.75
N LYS A 2 10.25 -48.72 18.78
CA LYS A 2 9.04 -48.19 19.45
C LYS A 2 9.22 -46.87 20.24
N LYS A 3 10.41 -46.60 20.84
CA LYS A 3 10.70 -45.32 21.54
C LYS A 3 10.90 -44.11 20.59
N LYS A 4 11.47 -44.31 19.39
CA LYS A 4 11.60 -43.25 18.35
C LYS A 4 10.22 -42.84 17.78
N LYS A 5 9.31 -43.79 17.55
CA LYS A 5 7.93 -43.50 17.12
C LYS A 5 7.11 -42.71 18.15
N LYS A 6 7.33 -42.92 19.46
CA LYS A 6 6.67 -42.13 20.51
C LYS A 6 7.21 -40.70 20.58
N LYS A 7 8.52 -40.48 20.46
CA LYS A 7 9.12 -39.13 20.40
C LYS A 7 8.62 -38.32 19.19
N ASN A 8 8.56 -38.92 18.00
CA ASN A 8 8.03 -38.23 16.81
C ASN A 8 6.56 -37.87 16.95
N LYS A 9 5.72 -38.75 17.53
CA LYS A 9 4.30 -38.42 17.79
C LYS A 9 4.08 -37.32 18.82
N THR A 10 5.00 -37.14 19.78
CA THR A 10 4.92 -36.06 20.77
C THR A 10 5.37 -34.73 20.18
N ILE A 11 6.37 -34.74 19.28
CA ILE A 11 6.86 -33.55 18.58
C ILE A 11 5.83 -33.07 17.54
N GLU A 12 5.24 -33.97 16.75
CA GLU A 12 4.12 -33.65 15.83
C GLU A 12 2.88 -33.10 16.55
N LYS A 13 2.66 -33.52 17.81
CA LYS A 13 1.56 -32.97 18.62
C LYS A 13 1.85 -31.57 19.16
N TRP A 14 3.11 -31.24 19.42
CA TRP A 14 3.53 -29.91 19.86
C TRP A 14 3.55 -28.91 18.71
N SER A 15 3.97 -29.30 17.50
CA SER A 15 3.92 -28.40 16.33
C SER A 15 2.50 -27.98 15.97
N ASN A 16 1.51 -28.86 16.20
CA ASN A 16 0.11 -28.59 15.88
C ASN A 16 -0.69 -27.95 17.03
N SER A 17 -0.12 -27.76 18.22
CA SER A 17 -0.87 -27.25 19.38
C SER A 17 -0.42 -25.87 19.89
N CYS A 18 0.71 -25.33 19.43
CA CYS A 18 1.28 -24.13 20.05
C CYS A 18 0.74 -22.80 19.50
N HIS A 19 0.09 -22.77 18.33
CA HIS A 19 -0.29 -21.50 17.68
C HIS A 19 -1.79 -21.31 17.40
N HIS A 20 -2.62 -22.36 17.47
CA HIS A 20 -3.96 -22.32 16.86
C HIS A 20 -5.08 -21.85 17.80
N GLU A 21 -4.87 -21.80 19.12
CA GLU A 21 -5.92 -21.40 20.08
C GLU A 21 -5.70 -20.03 20.75
N LEU A 22 -4.54 -19.40 20.58
CA LEU A 22 -4.21 -18.13 21.25
C LEU A 22 -3.89 -16.95 20.31
N ALA A 23 -3.63 -17.21 19.03
CA ALA A 23 -3.33 -16.16 18.06
C ALA A 23 -4.61 -15.80 17.29
N LEU A 24 -5.15 -14.60 17.51
CA LEU A 24 -6.18 -14.05 16.62
C LEU A 24 -5.50 -13.57 15.35
N ASP A 25 -5.94 -14.08 14.19
CA ASP A 25 -5.39 -13.65 12.91
C ASP A 25 -6.05 -12.35 12.43
N GLN A 26 -5.22 -11.35 12.14
CA GLN A 26 -5.65 -10.12 11.48
C GLN A 26 -5.88 -10.42 10.00
N ARG A 27 -7.10 -10.84 9.65
CA ARG A 27 -7.45 -11.16 8.26
C ARG A 27 -7.64 -9.90 7.42
N SER A 28 -7.12 -9.94 6.21
CA SER A 28 -7.50 -9.01 5.15
C SER A 28 -8.98 -9.17 4.78
N LEU A 29 -9.55 -8.12 4.23
CA LEU A 29 -10.92 -8.10 3.72
C LEU A 29 -10.87 -8.22 2.20
N THR A 30 -11.54 -9.23 1.66
CA THR A 30 -11.42 -9.65 0.25
C THR A 30 -12.63 -9.26 -0.61
N SER A 31 -13.67 -8.70 0.01
CA SER A 31 -14.89 -8.22 -0.66
C SER A 31 -15.40 -6.93 -0.01
N LEU A 32 -16.22 -6.17 -0.74
CA LEU A 32 -16.85 -4.96 -0.22
C LEU A 32 -17.83 -5.25 0.92
N GLU A 33 -18.55 -6.36 0.85
CA GLU A 33 -19.46 -6.81 1.92
C GLU A 33 -18.71 -6.97 3.26
N GLN A 34 -17.55 -7.63 3.26
CA GLN A 34 -16.72 -7.78 4.46
C GLN A 34 -16.29 -6.44 5.06
N VAL A 35 -16.06 -5.43 4.21
CA VAL A 35 -15.71 -4.06 4.66
C VAL A 35 -16.91 -3.39 5.31
N LEU A 36 -18.08 -3.47 4.67
CA LEU A 36 -19.30 -2.83 5.14
C LEU A 36 -19.81 -3.47 6.45
N GLU A 37 -19.60 -4.77 6.61
CA GLU A 37 -19.95 -5.53 7.82
C GLU A 37 -18.91 -5.41 8.94
N TRP A 38 -17.68 -4.95 8.65
CA TRP A 38 -16.62 -4.86 9.64
C TRP A 38 -17.05 -4.01 10.85
N THR A 39 -16.81 -4.53 12.05
CA THR A 39 -17.05 -3.84 13.32
C THR A 39 -15.85 -4.00 14.25
N PRO A 40 -15.60 -3.04 15.15
CA PRO A 40 -14.56 -3.17 16.16
C PRO A 40 -14.89 -4.33 17.11
N GLY A 41 -13.88 -5.13 17.48
CA GLY A 41 -14.07 -6.26 18.39
C GLY A 41 -12.82 -7.11 18.64
N ASP A 42 -11.79 -6.97 17.81
CA ASP A 42 -10.53 -7.69 17.96
C ASP A 42 -9.48 -6.86 18.71
N GLU A 43 -9.57 -6.88 20.05
CA GLU A 43 -8.71 -6.08 20.92
C GLU A 43 -7.23 -6.52 20.91
N LEU A 44 -6.97 -7.82 20.69
CA LEU A 44 -5.61 -8.36 20.70
C LEU A 44 -4.77 -7.90 19.49
N ASN A 45 -5.44 -7.44 18.44
CA ASN A 45 -4.80 -6.94 17.22
C ASN A 45 -4.62 -5.42 17.21
N ARG A 46 -5.04 -4.70 18.26
CA ARG A 46 -4.79 -3.26 18.37
C ARG A 46 -3.32 -2.99 18.68
N CYS A 47 -2.73 -1.96 18.07
CA CYS A 47 -1.38 -1.53 18.43
C CYS A 47 -1.28 -1.20 19.93
N SER A 48 -0.13 -1.49 20.52
CA SER A 48 0.20 -1.12 21.90
C SER A 48 1.25 -0.01 21.94
N VAL A 49 1.87 0.29 20.82
CA VAL A 49 2.84 1.38 20.68
C VAL A 49 2.24 2.44 19.79
N ALA A 50 1.92 3.61 20.35
CA ALA A 50 1.49 4.76 19.57
C ALA A 50 2.67 5.42 18.85
N LEU A 51 2.43 5.95 17.64
CA LEU A 51 3.39 6.80 16.94
C LEU A 51 3.52 8.14 17.67
N LYS A 52 4.58 8.29 18.48
CA LYS A 52 4.80 9.52 19.28
C LYS A 52 5.29 10.70 18.45
N TYR A 53 6.21 10.41 17.53
CA TYR A 53 6.81 11.37 16.61
C TYR A 53 7.10 10.65 15.31
N SER A 54 6.89 11.32 14.19
CA SER A 54 7.23 10.79 12.88
C SER A 54 8.49 11.47 12.34
N LYS A 55 9.45 10.66 11.88
CA LYS A 55 10.65 11.15 11.16
C LYS A 55 10.28 11.94 9.90
N TRP A 56 9.03 11.82 9.46
CA TRP A 56 8.37 12.63 8.44
C TRP A 56 8.64 14.14 8.60
N HIS A 57 8.43 14.66 9.81
CA HIS A 57 8.51 16.10 10.08
C HIS A 57 9.92 16.56 10.50
N ASN A 58 10.90 15.65 10.58
CA ASN A 58 12.24 16.03 11.00
C ASN A 58 12.90 16.94 9.97
N THR A 59 13.07 18.20 10.38
CA THR A 59 14.08 19.11 9.85
C THR A 59 15.45 18.46 10.03
N SER A 60 16.38 18.73 9.10
CA SER A 60 17.79 18.34 9.19
C SER A 60 18.32 18.28 10.63
N VAL A 61 19.12 17.26 10.94
CA VAL A 61 19.76 16.96 12.24
C VAL A 61 20.49 18.17 12.88
N SER A 62 20.70 19.24 12.11
CA SER A 62 21.24 20.53 12.57
C SER A 62 20.33 21.34 13.51
N ASN A 63 19.03 21.03 13.68
CA ASN A 63 18.08 21.86 14.45
C ASN A 63 17.42 21.12 15.63
N VAL A 64 18.19 20.43 16.47
CA VAL A 64 17.67 19.85 17.72
C VAL A 64 17.42 20.97 18.74
N GLY A 65 16.15 21.34 18.98
CA GLY A 65 15.78 22.23 20.10
C GLY A 65 14.65 23.24 19.87
N GLN A 66 14.09 23.36 18.66
CA GLN A 66 12.92 24.23 18.43
C GLN A 66 11.62 23.43 18.49
N SER A 67 10.65 23.90 19.28
CA SER A 67 9.32 23.28 19.36
C SER A 67 8.67 23.32 17.98
N CYS A 68 8.45 22.14 17.42
CA CYS A 68 7.93 21.96 16.07
C CYS A 68 6.43 22.26 16.02
N SER A 69 6.09 23.54 15.88
CA SER A 69 4.87 23.92 15.16
C SER A 69 5.23 23.98 13.68
N SER A 70 5.05 22.92 12.89
CA SER A 70 5.43 23.03 11.48
C SER A 70 4.63 22.14 10.55
N SER A 71 3.64 22.77 9.89
CA SER A 71 3.13 22.45 8.56
C SER A 71 4.20 22.57 7.44
N ALA A 72 5.48 22.76 7.80
CA ALA A 72 6.56 22.89 6.85
C ALA A 72 6.90 21.51 6.25
N PRO A 73 7.15 21.44 4.94
CA PRO A 73 7.50 20.19 4.29
C PRO A 73 8.89 19.67 4.75
N PRO A 74 9.14 18.37 4.61
CA PRO A 74 10.43 17.77 4.97
C PRO A 74 11.59 18.47 4.24
N THR A 75 12.69 18.73 4.96
CA THR A 75 13.88 19.39 4.38
C THR A 75 14.83 18.40 3.69
N ARG A 76 14.56 17.10 3.79
CA ARG A 76 15.38 16.02 3.24
C ARG A 76 14.54 15.08 2.39
N PRO A 77 15.18 14.20 1.60
CA PRO A 77 14.46 13.14 0.97
C PRO A 77 13.81 12.17 1.96
N LEU A 78 12.59 11.75 1.62
CA LEU A 78 11.90 10.72 2.38
C LEU A 78 11.99 9.37 1.67
N VAL A 79 12.01 8.31 2.48
CA VAL A 79 12.09 6.93 2.01
C VAL A 79 10.81 6.21 2.37
N CYS A 80 10.14 5.67 1.36
CA CYS A 80 9.02 4.76 1.56
C CYS A 80 9.43 3.36 1.09
N VAL A 81 9.13 2.35 1.91
CA VAL A 81 9.39 0.94 1.62
C VAL A 81 8.06 0.25 1.47
N CYS A 82 7.86 -0.35 0.29
CA CYS A 82 6.78 -1.29 0.05
C CYS A 82 7.44 -2.59 -0.42
N HIS A 83 7.17 -3.67 0.28
CA HIS A 83 7.74 -4.96 -0.03
C HIS A 83 6.59 -5.86 -0.47
N ASP A 84 6.70 -6.44 -1.65
CA ASP A 84 5.88 -7.55 -2.06
C ASP A 84 6.62 -8.82 -1.66
N MET A 85 6.13 -9.49 -0.62
CA MET A 85 6.73 -10.73 -0.11
C MET A 85 6.22 -11.96 -0.88
N ALA A 86 5.75 -11.80 -2.12
CA ALA A 86 5.17 -12.85 -2.94
C ALA A 86 4.08 -13.65 -2.20
N GLY A 87 3.20 -12.94 -1.49
CA GLY A 87 2.15 -13.51 -0.63
C GLY A 87 2.60 -13.90 0.79
N GLY A 88 3.87 -13.70 1.16
CA GLY A 88 4.39 -13.94 2.51
C GLY A 88 3.62 -13.21 3.61
N TYR A 89 3.13 -12.00 3.32
CA TYR A 89 2.33 -11.22 4.26
C TYR A 89 0.98 -11.85 4.65
N HIS A 90 0.46 -12.82 3.88
CA HIS A 90 -0.72 -13.59 4.29
C HIS A 90 -0.40 -14.56 5.43
N PHE A 91 0.86 -15.02 5.54
CA PHE A 91 1.30 -15.87 6.64
C PHE A 91 1.57 -15.03 7.90
N ASP A 92 2.10 -13.81 7.75
CA ASP A 92 2.42 -12.88 8.84
C ASP A 92 1.20 -12.23 9.53
N LYS A 93 -0.02 -12.64 9.17
CA LYS A 93 -1.31 -12.14 9.71
C LYS A 93 -1.50 -12.34 11.23
N TRP A 94 -0.67 -13.13 11.88
CA TRP A 94 -0.80 -13.43 13.30
C TRP A 94 -0.20 -12.31 14.17
N ASN A 95 -0.89 -11.95 15.25
CA ASN A 95 -0.49 -10.87 16.15
C ASN A 95 0.87 -11.07 16.86
N GLN A 96 1.36 -12.31 16.95
CA GLN A 96 2.62 -12.71 17.57
C GLN A 96 3.66 -13.23 16.55
N GLY A 97 3.38 -13.07 15.26
CA GLY A 97 4.24 -13.58 14.19
C GLY A 97 3.90 -15.00 13.78
N TYR A 98 4.38 -15.36 12.60
CA TYR A 98 4.27 -16.71 12.05
C TYR A 98 5.62 -17.39 12.10
N HIS A 99 5.67 -18.57 12.69
CA HIS A 99 6.87 -19.39 12.63
C HIS A 99 6.84 -20.22 11.34
N TYR A 100 7.73 -19.91 10.41
CA TYR A 100 7.84 -20.66 9.15
C TYR A 100 8.45 -22.03 9.44
N GLY A 101 7.62 -23.07 9.43
CA GLY A 101 8.07 -24.44 9.66
C GLY A 101 8.96 -24.97 8.53
N PHE A 102 9.96 -25.79 8.88
CA PHE A 102 10.89 -26.41 7.93
C PHE A 102 10.23 -27.29 6.84
N GLU A 103 8.98 -27.73 7.03
CA GLU A 103 8.28 -28.68 6.15
C GLU A 103 7.32 -28.04 5.12
N GLN A 104 6.98 -26.75 5.21
CA GLN A 104 6.01 -26.10 4.28
C GLN A 104 6.64 -25.61 2.97
N VAL A 105 7.87 -26.05 2.68
CA VAL A 105 8.72 -25.52 1.63
C VAL A 105 8.58 -26.30 0.31
N GLN A 106 7.35 -26.41 -0.19
CA GLN A 106 7.08 -26.77 -1.58
C GLN A 106 5.86 -26.02 -2.10
N LEU A 107 5.99 -24.70 -2.27
CA LEU A 107 5.09 -23.94 -3.13
C LEU A 107 5.56 -24.09 -4.58
N ASN A 108 4.80 -24.85 -5.38
CA ASN A 108 4.82 -24.85 -6.84
C ASN A 108 6.19 -24.93 -7.55
N GLY A 109 7.14 -25.69 -6.99
CA GLY A 109 8.45 -25.89 -7.63
C GLY A 109 9.39 -24.69 -7.55
N VAL A 110 9.01 -23.62 -6.87
CA VAL A 110 9.91 -22.51 -6.52
C VAL A 110 10.60 -22.92 -5.22
N GLY A 111 11.91 -23.14 -5.30
CA GLY A 111 12.71 -23.57 -4.15
C GLY A 111 12.57 -22.64 -2.96
N GLN A 112 12.70 -23.21 -1.76
CA GLN A 112 13.04 -22.52 -0.50
C GLN A 112 12.77 -21.01 -0.43
N MET A 113 11.63 -20.63 0.16
CA MET A 113 11.48 -19.33 0.83
C MET A 113 11.73 -19.51 2.33
N PRO A 114 13.00 -19.61 2.79
CA PRO A 114 13.28 -19.42 4.19
C PRO A 114 13.25 -17.91 4.44
N LEU A 115 12.94 -17.55 5.68
CA LEU A 115 13.11 -16.22 6.28
C LEU A 115 11.84 -15.38 6.26
N GLU A 116 11.18 -15.43 7.42
CA GLU A 116 10.51 -14.30 8.06
C GLU A 116 11.15 -12.98 7.61
N TYR A 117 10.40 -12.12 6.93
CA TYR A 117 10.92 -10.83 6.51
C TYR A 117 11.07 -9.91 7.73
N THR A 118 12.28 -9.45 7.97
CA THR A 118 12.57 -8.49 9.03
C THR A 118 13.27 -7.28 8.45
N LEU A 119 12.62 -6.12 8.56
CA LEU A 119 13.22 -4.86 8.17
C LEU A 119 14.21 -4.42 9.28
N HIS A 120 15.50 -4.31 8.95
CA HIS A 120 16.53 -3.94 9.93
C HIS A 120 16.91 -2.46 9.90
N PHE A 121 16.59 -1.75 8.82
CA PHE A 121 17.08 -0.41 8.54
C PHE A 121 16.02 0.67 8.73
N TRP A 122 15.16 0.51 9.75
CA TRP A 122 14.08 1.44 10.06
C TRP A 122 14.54 2.89 10.19
N GLN A 123 15.77 3.14 10.65
CA GLN A 123 16.33 4.50 10.77
C GLN A 123 16.31 5.29 9.46
N TYR A 124 16.28 4.61 8.31
CA TYR A 124 16.22 5.25 6.99
C TYR A 124 14.81 5.28 6.41
N VAL A 125 13.83 4.60 7.00
CA VAL A 125 12.47 4.43 6.45
C VAL A 125 11.50 5.38 7.12
N ASP A 126 10.86 6.24 6.34
CA ASP A 126 9.85 7.19 6.81
C ASP A 126 8.44 6.61 6.79
N VAL A 127 8.14 5.82 5.76
CA VAL A 127 6.87 5.14 5.56
C VAL A 127 7.12 3.69 5.18
N PHE A 128 6.39 2.78 5.81
CA PHE A 128 6.36 1.36 5.47
C PHE A 128 4.94 0.99 5.00
N VAL A 129 4.82 0.31 3.87
CA VAL A 129 3.55 -0.17 3.34
C VAL A 129 3.44 -1.66 3.56
N TYR A 130 2.41 -2.11 4.28
CA TYR A 130 2.10 -3.52 4.45
C TYR A 130 1.23 -3.99 3.27
N PHE A 131 1.81 -4.77 2.36
CA PHE A 131 1.26 -5.03 1.03
C PHE A 131 0.94 -6.53 0.84
N SER A 132 -0.33 -6.91 0.74
CA SER A 132 -0.72 -8.33 0.70
C SER A 132 -1.72 -8.73 -0.39
N HIS A 133 -1.80 -8.05 -1.54
CA HIS A 133 -2.69 -8.39 -2.69
C HIS A 133 -4.18 -8.70 -2.40
N ASP A 134 -4.64 -8.50 -1.16
CA ASP A 134 -6.02 -8.63 -0.74
C ASP A 134 -6.67 -7.25 -0.81
N PHE A 135 -7.96 -7.21 -1.14
CA PHE A 135 -8.67 -5.95 -1.41
C PHE A 135 -8.41 -4.85 -0.36
N ILE A 136 -8.57 -5.16 0.94
CA ILE A 136 -8.07 -4.32 2.03
C ILE A 136 -7.20 -5.15 2.97
N THR A 137 -5.95 -4.73 3.10
CA THR A 137 -4.99 -5.29 4.06
C THR A 137 -4.81 -4.35 5.23
N ILE A 138 -5.07 -4.88 6.43
CA ILE A 138 -4.78 -4.20 7.70
C ILE A 138 -3.42 -4.70 8.20
N PRO A 139 -2.45 -3.82 8.49
CA PRO A 139 -1.17 -4.26 9.03
C PRO A 139 -1.37 -4.97 10.38
N PRO A 140 -0.80 -6.16 10.60
CA PRO A 140 -0.90 -6.84 11.89
C PRO A 140 -0.21 -6.04 12.99
N LYS A 141 -0.73 -6.16 14.21
CA LYS A 141 -0.22 -5.49 15.42
C LYS A 141 1.30 -5.45 15.54
N GLN A 142 1.97 -6.58 15.33
CA GLN A 142 3.43 -6.69 15.45
C GLN A 142 4.18 -5.73 14.51
N TRP A 143 3.68 -5.57 13.28
CA TRP A 143 4.23 -4.68 12.26
C TRP A 143 3.98 -3.22 12.62
N ILE A 144 2.79 -2.91 13.16
CA ILE A 144 2.49 -1.58 13.66
C ILE A 144 3.41 -1.21 14.83
N ASP A 145 3.51 -2.08 15.83
CA ASP A 145 4.28 -1.82 17.04
C ASP A 145 5.78 -1.65 16.75
N VAL A 146 6.36 -2.42 15.81
CA VAL A 146 7.77 -2.26 15.42
C VAL A 146 8.00 -0.99 14.60
N ALA A 147 7.11 -0.63 13.67
CA ALA A 147 7.22 0.59 12.89
C ALA A 147 7.15 1.82 13.79
N HIS A 148 6.15 1.88 14.68
CA HIS A 148 5.95 2.99 15.61
C HIS A 148 7.08 3.12 16.62
N ARG A 149 7.63 2.00 17.13
CA ARG A 149 8.82 2.02 18.00
C ARG A 149 10.03 2.65 17.30
N ASN A 150 10.12 2.51 15.98
CA ASN A 150 11.15 3.11 15.15
C ASN A 150 10.74 4.45 14.51
N GLN A 151 9.63 5.06 14.94
CA GLN A 151 9.15 6.36 14.44
C GLN A 151 8.85 6.37 12.93
N THR A 152 8.52 5.20 12.38
CA THR A 152 8.14 5.00 10.98
C THR A 152 6.63 4.88 10.91
N MET A 153 6.02 5.57 9.94
CA MET A 153 4.60 5.42 9.66
C MET A 153 4.35 4.08 8.97
N ILE A 154 3.26 3.40 9.30
CA ILE A 154 2.83 2.18 8.62
C ILE A 154 1.47 2.37 7.96
N LEU A 155 1.39 2.02 6.67
CA LEU A 155 0.16 2.09 5.90
C LEU A 155 -0.39 0.68 5.65
N GLY A 156 -1.70 0.53 5.78
CA GLY A 156 -2.42 -0.58 5.16
C GLY A 156 -2.49 -0.41 3.64
N THR A 157 -3.05 -1.40 2.96
CA THR A 157 -3.21 -1.36 1.51
C THR A 157 -4.69 -1.48 1.14
N LEU A 158 -5.15 -0.67 0.20
CA LEU A 158 -6.38 -0.89 -0.56
C LEU A 158 -5.94 -1.14 -2.00
N ILE A 159 -6.19 -2.34 -2.51
CA ILE A 159 -5.77 -2.75 -3.84
C ILE A 159 -6.93 -3.34 -4.62
N THR A 160 -7.00 -3.02 -5.91
CA THR A 160 -7.98 -3.62 -6.82
C THR A 160 -7.24 -4.18 -8.02
N GLU A 161 -7.33 -5.49 -8.24
CA GLU A 161 -6.63 -6.17 -9.32
C GLU A 161 -7.60 -7.02 -10.15
N HIS A 162 -7.27 -7.17 -11.43
CA HIS A 162 -7.98 -8.02 -12.39
C HIS A 162 -9.48 -7.66 -12.52
N ALA A 163 -10.28 -8.58 -13.05
CA ALA A 163 -11.71 -8.37 -13.32
C ALA A 163 -12.54 -8.13 -12.05
N LYS A 164 -12.22 -8.85 -10.95
CA LYS A 164 -12.89 -8.64 -9.65
C LYS A 164 -12.63 -7.24 -9.12
N GLY A 165 -11.40 -6.75 -9.24
CA GLY A 165 -11.02 -5.40 -8.86
C GLY A 165 -11.72 -4.33 -9.69
N SER A 166 -12.00 -4.58 -10.98
CA SER A 166 -12.74 -3.63 -11.84
C SER A 166 -14.15 -3.40 -11.31
N GLN A 167 -14.85 -4.48 -10.91
CA GLN A 167 -16.18 -4.38 -10.30
C GLN A 167 -16.12 -3.61 -8.97
N LEU A 168 -15.20 -3.99 -8.08
CA LEU A 168 -15.03 -3.33 -6.77
C LEU A 168 -14.73 -1.84 -6.92
N SER A 169 -13.81 -1.50 -7.81
CA SER A 169 -13.43 -0.10 -8.08
C SER A 169 -14.61 0.70 -8.58
N TYR A 170 -15.41 0.13 -9.49
CA TYR A 170 -16.59 0.78 -10.02
C TYR A 170 -17.66 0.98 -8.93
N GLU A 171 -17.92 -0.03 -8.09
CA GLU A 171 -18.88 0.08 -6.98
C GLU A 171 -18.45 1.15 -5.97
N ILE A 172 -17.20 1.14 -5.52
CA ILE A 172 -16.68 2.12 -4.54
C ILE A 172 -16.64 3.53 -5.14
N SER A 173 -16.42 3.64 -6.45
CA SER A 173 -16.40 4.95 -7.11
C SER A 173 -17.82 5.49 -7.31
N CYS A 174 -18.71 4.71 -7.93
CA CYS A 174 -19.95 5.21 -8.52
C CYS A 174 -21.20 5.05 -7.64
N ASP A 175 -21.19 4.20 -6.62
CA ASP A 175 -22.30 4.09 -5.65
C ASP A 175 -22.01 5.01 -4.46
N ASP A 176 -22.74 6.12 -4.35
CA ASP A 176 -22.49 7.16 -3.36
C ASP A 176 -22.62 6.63 -1.91
N GLU A 177 -23.61 5.78 -1.63
CA GLU A 177 -23.84 5.23 -0.29
C GLU A 177 -22.73 4.24 0.08
N LYS A 178 -22.37 3.33 -0.85
CA LYS A 178 -21.26 2.40 -0.62
C LYS A 178 -19.94 3.14 -0.48
N ARG A 179 -19.70 4.19 -1.27
CA ARG A 179 -18.49 5.02 -1.21
C ARG A 179 -18.32 5.64 0.16
N GLU A 180 -19.35 6.30 0.67
CA GLU A 180 -19.33 6.95 1.99
C GLU A 180 -19.11 5.94 3.12
N LYS A 181 -19.88 4.83 3.12
CA LYS A 181 -19.71 3.77 4.13
C LYS A 181 -18.33 3.12 4.07
N THR A 182 -17.77 2.92 2.88
CA THR A 182 -16.41 2.37 2.72
C THR A 182 -15.39 3.31 3.34
N VAL A 183 -15.49 4.62 3.09
CA VAL A 183 -14.62 5.62 3.72
C VAL A 183 -14.72 5.57 5.25
N GLU A 184 -15.94 5.53 5.80
CA GLU A 184 -16.16 5.43 7.25
C GLU A 184 -15.50 4.19 7.85
N LYS A 185 -15.61 3.04 7.17
CA LYS A 185 -15.03 1.77 7.62
C LYS A 185 -13.50 1.80 7.58
N LEU A 186 -12.91 2.32 6.51
CA LEU A 186 -11.46 2.48 6.41
C LEU A 186 -10.90 3.40 7.51
N VAL A 187 -11.57 4.54 7.76
CA VAL A 187 -11.17 5.43 8.87
C VAL A 187 -11.29 4.72 10.22
N SER A 188 -12.39 3.99 10.44
CA SER A 188 -12.63 3.26 11.68
C SER A 188 -11.60 2.16 11.92
N MET A 189 -11.17 1.44 10.88
CA MET A 189 -10.11 0.43 10.97
C MET A 189 -8.77 1.05 11.33
N ALA A 190 -8.38 2.13 10.64
CA ALA A 190 -7.14 2.87 10.92
C ALA A 190 -7.12 3.37 12.37
N GLU A 191 -8.22 3.96 12.85
CA GLU A 191 -8.34 4.44 14.23
C GLU A 191 -8.31 3.29 15.24
N TYR A 192 -9.06 2.21 14.99
CA TYR A 192 -9.23 1.13 15.95
C TYR A 192 -7.94 0.32 16.16
N TYR A 193 -7.30 -0.09 15.06
CA TYR A 193 -6.04 -0.85 15.10
C TYR A 193 -4.82 0.07 15.31
N GLY A 194 -4.94 1.35 14.96
CA GLY A 194 -3.96 2.39 15.21
C GLY A 194 -2.79 2.37 14.23
N PHE A 195 -3.07 2.25 12.92
CA PHE A 195 -2.08 2.44 11.85
C PHE A 195 -2.35 3.75 11.10
N ASP A 196 -1.40 4.19 10.27
CA ASP A 196 -1.31 5.60 9.89
C ASP A 196 -1.92 5.94 8.51
N GLY A 197 -2.87 5.14 8.03
CA GLY A 197 -3.58 5.35 6.77
C GLY A 197 -3.30 4.28 5.72
N TYR A 198 -3.39 4.65 4.43
CA TYR A 198 -3.50 3.68 3.34
C TYR A 198 -2.65 4.01 2.12
N PHE A 199 -2.05 2.96 1.54
CA PHE A 199 -1.60 2.91 0.17
C PHE A 199 -2.74 2.44 -0.74
N LEU A 200 -3.04 3.19 -1.79
CA LEU A 200 -4.10 2.93 -2.75
C LEU A 200 -3.48 2.46 -4.06
N ASN A 201 -3.67 1.18 -4.39
CA ASN A 201 -3.18 0.56 -5.60
C ASN A 201 -4.33 0.10 -6.51
N PHE A 202 -4.85 0.99 -7.36
CA PHE A 202 -5.95 0.65 -8.25
C PHE A 202 -5.43 0.12 -9.59
N GLU A 203 -5.20 -1.19 -9.71
CA GLU A 203 -4.68 -1.85 -10.93
C GLU A 203 -5.77 -2.54 -11.77
N SER A 204 -6.99 -2.01 -11.71
CA SER A 204 -8.14 -2.50 -12.46
C SER A 204 -8.84 -1.38 -13.24
N HIS A 205 -9.33 -1.68 -14.43
CA HIS A 205 -10.09 -0.71 -15.23
C HIS A 205 -11.40 -0.33 -14.54
N LEU A 206 -11.80 0.94 -14.63
CA LEU A 206 -13.08 1.44 -14.11
C LEU A 206 -14.24 1.17 -15.07
N THR A 207 -14.35 -0.07 -15.52
CA THR A 207 -15.35 -0.50 -16.50
C THR A 207 -16.60 -1.03 -15.80
N PRO A 208 -17.82 -0.54 -16.13
CA PRO A 208 -19.05 -1.12 -15.61
C PRO A 208 -19.22 -2.57 -16.07
N VAL A 209 -19.76 -3.42 -15.20
CA VAL A 209 -19.91 -4.87 -15.43
C VAL A 209 -20.69 -5.19 -16.70
N GLU A 210 -21.69 -4.38 -17.05
CA GLU A 210 -22.52 -4.53 -18.25
C GLU A 210 -21.75 -4.39 -19.59
N TYR A 211 -20.50 -3.93 -19.57
CA TYR A 211 -19.64 -3.76 -20.77
C TYR A 211 -18.46 -4.73 -20.84
N TYR A 212 -18.48 -5.82 -20.07
CA TYR A 212 -17.41 -6.84 -20.10
C TYR A 212 -17.48 -7.78 -21.31
N GLU A 213 -18.63 -7.94 -21.97
CA GLU A 213 -18.84 -9.04 -22.93
C GLU A 213 -19.06 -8.63 -24.41
N ASP A 214 -19.12 -7.35 -24.76
CA ASP A 214 -19.42 -6.94 -26.15
C ASP A 214 -18.68 -5.68 -26.60
N GLU A 215 -17.48 -5.86 -27.17
CA GLU A 215 -16.65 -4.78 -27.75
C GLU A 215 -16.98 -4.45 -29.21
N SER A 216 -17.90 -5.18 -29.84
CA SER A 216 -18.13 -5.10 -31.29
C SER A 216 -19.01 -3.90 -31.72
N ASN A 217 -19.74 -3.31 -30.77
CA ASN A 217 -20.68 -2.22 -31.03
C ASN A 217 -20.06 -0.84 -30.73
N LYS A 218 -19.88 -0.03 -31.79
CA LYS A 218 -19.26 1.30 -31.70
C LYS A 218 -20.04 2.32 -30.86
N GLU A 219 -21.38 2.23 -30.80
CA GLU A 219 -22.18 3.12 -29.95
C GLU A 219 -22.02 2.76 -28.47
N LYS A 220 -22.05 1.46 -28.15
CA LYS A 220 -21.74 0.95 -26.80
C LYS A 220 -20.31 1.31 -26.38
N ALA A 221 -19.36 1.32 -27.31
CA ALA A 221 -17.97 1.69 -27.02
C ALA A 221 -17.82 3.14 -26.55
N LYS A 222 -18.56 4.08 -27.14
CA LYS A 222 -18.56 5.49 -26.70
C LYS A 222 -19.21 5.64 -25.32
N GLU A 223 -20.37 5.01 -25.11
CA GLU A 223 -21.06 5.05 -23.81
C GLU A 223 -20.19 4.42 -22.70
N LYS A 224 -19.55 3.28 -22.97
CA LYS A 224 -18.55 2.66 -22.08
C LYS A 224 -17.46 3.65 -21.71
N SER A 225 -16.86 4.33 -22.69
CA SER A 225 -15.81 5.32 -22.45
C SER A 225 -16.28 6.48 -21.57
N ASP A 226 -17.49 7.00 -21.82
CA ASP A 226 -18.05 8.12 -21.04
C ASP A 226 -18.30 7.69 -19.59
N LYS A 227 -18.82 6.48 -19.37
CA LYS A 227 -19.00 5.90 -18.03
C LYS A 227 -17.67 5.66 -17.30
N CYS A 228 -16.64 5.14 -17.98
CA CYS A 228 -15.32 4.94 -17.37
C CYS A 228 -14.67 6.29 -16.99
N CYS A 229 -14.79 7.32 -17.83
CA CYS A 229 -14.32 8.67 -17.52
C CYS A 229 -15.03 9.26 -16.29
N LEU A 230 -16.35 9.08 -16.20
CA LEU A 230 -17.13 9.50 -15.03
C LEU A 230 -16.69 8.74 -13.77
N ALA A 231 -16.51 7.42 -13.87
CA ALA A 231 -16.03 6.60 -12.78
C ALA A 231 -14.64 7.06 -12.29
N ALA A 232 -13.74 7.47 -13.19
CA ALA A 232 -12.44 8.02 -12.81
C ALA A 232 -12.57 9.31 -12.00
N LYS A 233 -13.47 10.22 -12.38
CA LYS A 233 -13.77 11.44 -11.62
C LYS A 233 -14.40 11.12 -10.26
N LYS A 234 -15.24 10.09 -10.21
CA LYS A 234 -15.85 9.61 -8.96
C LYS A 234 -14.84 8.93 -8.04
N LEU A 235 -13.84 8.24 -8.59
CA LEU A 235 -12.72 7.72 -7.82
C LEU A 235 -11.88 8.85 -7.20
N VAL A 236 -11.67 9.95 -7.94
CA VAL A 236 -11.05 11.17 -7.39
C VAL A 236 -11.83 11.69 -6.19
N GLU A 237 -13.17 11.71 -6.25
CA GLU A 237 -14.03 12.06 -5.11
C GLU A 237 -13.88 11.09 -3.92
N PHE A 238 -13.84 9.77 -4.16
CA PHE A 238 -13.59 8.77 -3.12
C PHE A 238 -12.26 9.03 -2.39
N VAL A 239 -11.18 9.26 -3.13
CA VAL A 239 -9.85 9.52 -2.58
C VAL A 239 -9.83 10.81 -1.75
N ASP A 240 -10.56 11.84 -2.18
CA ASP A 240 -10.71 13.10 -1.43
C ASP A 240 -11.47 12.92 -0.12
N LEU A 241 -12.60 12.22 -0.18
CA LEU A 241 -13.40 11.89 0.99
C LEU A 241 -12.58 11.09 2.00
N LEU A 242 -11.89 10.04 1.54
CA LEU A 242 -11.02 9.23 2.39
C LEU A 242 -9.91 10.07 3.04
N THR A 243 -9.21 10.87 2.24
CA THR A 243 -8.11 11.71 2.74
C THR A 243 -8.59 12.72 3.78
N LYS A 244 -9.71 13.40 3.53
CA LYS A 244 -10.30 14.37 4.46
C LYS A 244 -10.82 13.70 5.73
N ALA A 245 -11.48 12.55 5.61
CA ALA A 245 -12.04 11.83 6.73
C ALA A 245 -10.93 11.26 7.64
N LEU A 246 -9.90 10.64 7.05
CA LEU A 246 -8.72 10.17 7.79
C LEU A 246 -8.05 11.31 8.53
N LYS A 247 -7.73 12.42 7.87
CA LYS A 247 -7.09 13.57 8.53
C LYS A 247 -7.90 14.16 9.67
N ARG A 248 -9.22 14.23 9.49
CA ARG A 248 -10.12 14.76 10.52
C ARG A 248 -10.06 13.92 11.78
N LYS A 249 -9.91 12.60 11.63
CA LYS A 249 -9.91 11.66 12.76
C LYS A 249 -8.51 11.36 13.31
N LEU A 250 -7.53 11.28 12.42
CA LEU A 250 -6.13 10.98 12.64
C LEU A 250 -5.30 12.05 11.92
N PRO A 251 -4.97 13.20 12.56
CA PRO A 251 -4.30 14.33 11.90
C PRO A 251 -2.95 14.00 11.23
N HIS A 252 -2.32 12.91 11.66
CA HIS A 252 -1.06 12.43 11.08
C HIS A 252 -1.25 11.49 9.88
N ALA A 253 -2.43 10.88 9.72
CA ALA A 253 -2.66 9.80 8.76
C ALA A 253 -2.44 10.25 7.31
N LYS A 254 -1.86 9.36 6.51
CA LYS A 254 -1.52 9.61 5.10
C LYS A 254 -2.29 8.69 4.16
N VAL A 255 -2.59 9.24 2.99
CA VAL A 255 -3.06 8.49 1.83
C VAL A 255 -1.99 8.58 0.76
N LEU A 256 -1.51 7.42 0.29
CA LEU A 256 -0.52 7.27 -0.76
C LEU A 256 -1.19 6.69 -2.00
N TRP A 257 -1.13 7.37 -3.14
CA TRP A 257 -1.70 6.89 -4.40
C TRP A 257 -0.64 6.29 -5.32
N TYR A 258 -0.95 5.17 -5.97
CA TYR A 258 -0.15 4.55 -7.01
C TYR A 258 -0.52 5.05 -8.42
N ASP A 259 0.48 5.35 -9.25
CA ASP A 259 0.31 5.83 -10.63
C ASP A 259 -0.25 4.73 -11.56
N SER A 260 -1.58 4.58 -11.59
CA SER A 260 -2.27 3.58 -12.42
C SER A 260 -3.42 4.15 -13.25
N ILE A 261 -4.46 4.72 -12.65
CA ILE A 261 -5.69 5.09 -13.36
C ILE A 261 -5.55 6.42 -14.10
N SER A 262 -5.86 6.41 -15.39
CA SER A 262 -6.00 7.62 -16.20
C SER A 262 -7.35 8.29 -15.98
N ILE A 263 -7.34 9.59 -15.65
CA ILE A 263 -8.57 10.36 -15.41
C ILE A 263 -9.45 10.55 -16.66
N PHE A 264 -8.87 10.40 -17.85
CA PHE A 264 -9.57 10.72 -19.10
C PHE A 264 -10.49 9.60 -19.57
N ASP A 265 -10.15 8.35 -19.25
CA ASP A 265 -10.79 7.16 -19.78
C ASP A 265 -11.00 6.06 -18.73
N GLY A 266 -10.55 6.25 -17.49
CA GLY A 266 -10.70 5.30 -16.40
C GLY A 266 -9.94 3.98 -16.62
N THR A 267 -8.99 3.96 -17.56
CA THR A 267 -8.18 2.77 -17.83
C THR A 267 -6.92 2.75 -16.97
N VAL A 268 -6.41 1.55 -16.71
CA VAL A 268 -5.07 1.37 -16.13
C VAL A 268 -4.05 1.74 -17.20
N SER A 269 -3.31 2.81 -16.94
CA SER A 269 -2.27 3.35 -17.81
C SER A 269 -1.16 3.94 -16.94
N TRP A 270 -0.13 3.15 -16.65
CA TRP A 270 1.03 3.60 -15.86
C TRP A 270 1.82 4.65 -16.63
N GLN A 271 1.87 5.88 -16.10
CA GLN A 271 2.51 7.00 -16.79
C GLN A 271 4.00 7.11 -16.50
N SER A 272 4.44 6.49 -15.41
CA SER A 272 5.80 6.61 -14.90
C SER A 272 6.23 8.05 -14.61
N CYS A 273 5.28 8.97 -14.50
CA CYS A 273 5.52 10.38 -14.23
C CYS A 273 4.22 11.11 -13.86
N LEU A 274 4.35 12.25 -13.17
CA LEU A 274 3.23 13.17 -12.98
C LEU A 274 2.92 13.91 -14.29
N ASN A 275 1.73 13.68 -14.82
CA ASN A 275 1.18 14.37 -15.98
C ASN A 275 -0.33 14.59 -15.80
N ASP A 276 -1.01 15.09 -16.84
CA ASP A 276 -2.42 15.46 -16.76
C ASP A 276 -3.36 14.26 -16.53
N HIS A 277 -2.95 13.02 -16.83
CA HIS A 277 -3.73 11.81 -16.53
C HIS A 277 -3.87 11.60 -15.02
N GLY A 278 -2.81 11.92 -14.29
CA GLY A 278 -2.70 11.73 -12.85
C GLY A 278 -2.83 13.02 -12.05
N LEU A 279 -3.04 14.21 -12.63
CA LEU A 279 -2.96 15.47 -11.86
C LEU A 279 -4.14 15.71 -10.90
N SER A 280 -5.34 15.22 -11.22
CA SER A 280 -6.50 15.29 -10.30
C SER A 280 -6.27 14.38 -9.10
N PHE A 281 -5.84 13.15 -9.41
CA PHE A 281 -5.06 12.31 -8.53
C PHE A 281 -3.66 12.88 -8.31
N PHE A 282 -3.42 14.17 -8.16
CA PHE A 282 -2.20 14.70 -7.55
C PHE A 282 -2.60 15.58 -6.37
N ASN A 283 -3.43 16.57 -6.67
CA ASN A 283 -3.82 17.64 -5.78
C ASN A 283 -4.55 17.20 -4.49
N ILE A 284 -5.14 16.01 -4.47
CA ILE A 284 -5.98 15.54 -3.37
C ILE A 284 -5.23 14.77 -2.27
N CYS A 285 -4.29 13.90 -2.63
CA CYS A 285 -3.55 13.11 -1.66
C CYS A 285 -2.41 13.93 -1.07
N GLU A 286 -2.06 13.65 0.20
CA GLU A 286 -0.84 14.21 0.78
C GLU A 286 0.42 13.62 0.17
N PHE A 287 0.37 12.36 -0.28
CA PHE A 287 1.50 11.66 -0.88
C PHE A 287 1.10 10.93 -2.14
N ARG A 288 2.00 10.94 -3.12
CA ARG A 288 1.86 10.05 -4.29
C ARG A 288 3.16 9.39 -4.63
N LEU A 289 2.98 8.13 -4.99
CA LEU A 289 4.02 7.28 -5.51
C LEU A 289 3.95 7.35 -7.03
N PHE A 290 4.97 7.93 -7.66
CA PHE A 290 5.17 7.80 -9.11
C PHE A 290 6.12 6.64 -9.32
N PHE A 291 5.56 5.49 -9.67
CA PHE A 291 6.37 4.35 -10.03
C PHE A 291 6.98 4.60 -11.40
N PHE A 292 8.29 4.79 -11.46
CA PHE A 292 8.99 4.64 -12.72
C PHE A 292 9.10 3.14 -12.99
N PHE A 293 8.31 2.60 -13.91
CA PHE A 293 8.75 1.38 -14.57
C PHE A 293 10.04 1.74 -15.30
N LEU A 294 11.14 1.12 -14.89
CA LEU A 294 12.43 1.26 -15.57
C LEU A 294 12.42 0.47 -16.89
N ARG A 295 11.38 0.67 -17.72
CA ARG A 295 11.57 0.59 -19.17
C ARG A 295 12.31 1.86 -19.54
N ILE A 296 13.63 1.73 -19.68
CA ILE A 296 14.58 2.66 -20.30
C ILE A 296 13.84 3.71 -21.16
N CYS A 297 13.47 4.84 -20.58
CA CYS A 297 13.04 6.03 -21.31
C CYS A 297 13.73 7.22 -20.67
N ILE A 298 14.98 7.36 -21.09
CA ILE A 298 15.97 8.37 -20.69
C ILE A 298 15.53 9.81 -21.08
N TYR A 299 14.36 10.03 -21.67
CA TYR A 299 13.92 11.36 -22.07
C TYR A 299 12.39 11.48 -21.98
N CYS A 300 11.87 11.98 -20.86
CA CYS A 300 10.48 12.46 -20.84
C CYS A 300 10.43 13.95 -20.49
N LYS A 301 9.74 14.69 -21.36
CA LYS A 301 9.55 16.16 -21.40
C LYS A 301 8.74 16.73 -20.21
N CYS A 302 8.80 16.11 -19.03
CA CYS A 302 8.01 16.47 -17.84
C CYS A 302 8.48 17.75 -17.12
N ARG A 303 9.35 18.56 -17.72
CA ARG A 303 9.89 19.78 -17.08
C ARG A 303 8.83 20.87 -16.82
N ILE A 304 7.73 20.89 -17.57
CA ILE A 304 6.83 22.05 -17.62
C ILE A 304 5.76 22.02 -16.50
N VAL A 305 5.19 20.86 -16.16
CA VAL A 305 4.12 20.76 -15.13
C VAL A 305 4.68 20.78 -13.70
N ILE A 306 5.88 20.25 -13.51
CA ILE A 306 6.54 20.12 -12.19
C ILE A 306 6.95 21.50 -11.62
N ALA A 307 7.13 22.51 -12.46
CA ALA A 307 7.63 23.83 -12.05
C ALA A 307 6.65 24.64 -11.18
N SER A 308 5.35 24.29 -11.17
CA SER A 308 4.29 25.07 -10.50
C SER A 308 3.72 24.39 -9.25
N ILE A 309 4.25 23.22 -8.88
CA ILE A 309 3.71 22.35 -7.83
C ILE A 309 4.77 22.16 -6.75
N ASN A 310 4.40 22.19 -5.47
CA ASN A 310 5.34 21.94 -4.37
C ASN A 310 5.71 20.43 -4.37
N VAL A 311 6.78 20.07 -5.08
CA VAL A 311 7.24 18.68 -5.39
C VAL A 311 7.80 17.93 -4.16
N VAL A 312 7.34 18.25 -2.96
CA VAL A 312 7.79 17.67 -1.68
C VAL A 312 7.05 16.39 -1.30
N HIS A 313 6.28 15.77 -2.19
CA HIS A 313 5.46 14.61 -1.85
C HIS A 313 5.37 13.53 -2.95
N ALA A 314 6.35 13.49 -3.88
CA ALA A 314 6.35 12.57 -5.03
C ALA A 314 7.54 11.60 -4.96
N TYR A 315 7.27 10.31 -4.78
CA TYR A 315 8.30 9.26 -4.73
C TYR A 315 8.64 8.70 -6.12
N SER A 316 9.91 8.35 -6.35
CA SER A 316 10.35 7.58 -7.53
C SER A 316 10.62 6.14 -7.14
N GLY A 317 9.97 5.20 -7.81
CA GLY A 317 10.12 3.76 -7.53
C GLY A 317 11.39 3.11 -8.09
N PHE A 318 11.99 2.21 -7.32
CA PHE A 318 13.08 1.32 -7.72
C PHE A 318 12.61 -0.13 -7.74
N PHE A 319 13.08 -0.88 -8.74
CA PHE A 319 12.85 -2.30 -8.91
C PHE A 319 14.20 -3.01 -9.02
N THR A 320 14.43 -4.00 -8.16
CA THR A 320 15.59 -4.88 -8.25
C THR A 320 15.09 -6.32 -8.21
N ASP A 321 15.03 -6.96 -9.37
CA ASP A 321 14.82 -8.39 -9.46
C ASP A 321 16.20 -9.06 -9.45
N TYR A 322 16.41 -10.04 -8.57
CA TYR A 322 17.71 -10.68 -8.28
C TYR A 322 18.37 -11.28 -9.53
N HIS A 323 17.59 -11.48 -10.60
CA HIS A 323 18.06 -11.96 -11.90
C HIS A 323 18.69 -10.89 -12.81
N TRP A 324 18.67 -9.61 -12.42
CA TRP A 324 19.27 -8.53 -13.19
C TRP A 324 20.52 -8.02 -12.48
N GLY A 325 21.63 -8.72 -12.66
CA GLY A 325 22.98 -8.32 -12.21
C GLY A 325 23.53 -7.06 -12.91
N LYS A 326 22.70 -6.03 -13.09
CA LYS A 326 23.13 -4.73 -13.61
C LYS A 326 23.35 -3.80 -12.42
N GLU A 327 24.56 -3.27 -12.33
CA GLU A 327 24.84 -2.13 -11.46
C GLU A 327 23.78 -1.05 -11.67
N PHE A 328 23.40 -0.36 -10.59
CA PHE A 328 22.58 0.85 -10.69
C PHE A 328 23.21 1.76 -11.74
N PRO A 329 22.48 2.16 -12.81
CA PRO A 329 23.01 3.15 -13.72
C PRO A 329 23.39 4.38 -12.91
N GLN A 330 24.63 4.87 -13.03
CA GLN A 330 25.10 6.07 -12.36
C GLN A 330 24.13 7.25 -12.61
N THR A 331 23.48 7.27 -13.78
CA THR A 331 22.41 8.19 -14.16
C THR A 331 21.15 8.09 -13.30
N SER A 332 20.74 6.90 -12.84
CA SER A 332 19.64 6.72 -11.88
C SER A 332 20.02 7.31 -10.53
N LEU A 333 21.23 7.03 -10.02
CA LEU A 333 21.73 7.61 -8.77
C LEU A 333 21.89 9.13 -8.84
N ASP A 334 22.34 9.66 -9.98
CA ASP A 334 22.47 11.10 -10.21
C ASP A 334 21.12 11.79 -10.43
N TYR A 335 20.14 11.09 -11.02
CA TYR A 335 18.72 11.53 -11.07
C TYR A 335 18.15 11.64 -9.65
N CYS A 336 18.50 10.70 -8.77
CA CYS A 336 18.06 10.67 -7.38
C CYS A 336 18.66 11.77 -6.52
N ARG A 337 19.97 12.04 -6.66
CA ARG A 337 20.69 13.07 -5.89
C ARG A 337 20.08 14.46 -6.05
N ASN A 338 19.44 14.72 -7.19
CA ASN A 338 18.81 16.00 -7.52
C ASN A 338 17.32 16.07 -7.15
N ARG A 339 16.73 15.00 -6.55
CA ARG A 339 15.31 14.90 -6.21
C ARG A 339 15.13 14.66 -4.71
N LYS A 340 13.96 15.03 -4.20
CA LYS A 340 13.62 14.99 -2.76
C LYS A 340 12.97 13.67 -2.29
N PHE A 341 12.97 12.55 -3.03
CA PHE A 341 12.30 11.31 -2.55
C PHE A 341 12.91 10.03 -3.13
N PHE A 342 12.81 8.94 -2.36
CA PHE A 342 13.21 7.58 -2.76
C PHE A 342 12.13 6.58 -2.37
N PHE A 343 11.70 5.71 -3.29
CA PHE A 343 10.82 4.60 -2.95
C PHE A 343 11.40 3.28 -3.42
N PHE A 344 11.56 2.36 -2.50
CA PHE A 344 12.05 1.03 -2.81
C PHE A 344 10.87 0.07 -2.83
N PHE A 345 10.64 -0.53 -4.00
CA PHE A 345 9.74 -1.66 -4.16
C PHE A 345 10.57 -2.92 -4.34
N PHE A 346 10.47 -3.83 -3.39
CA PHE A 346 11.13 -5.12 -3.46
C PHE A 346 10.09 -6.16 -3.82
N PHE A 347 10.35 -6.98 -4.85
CA PHE A 347 9.60 -8.19 -5.19
C PHE A 347 10.32 -9.43 -4.68
#